data_AF-A0A7K5DJA4-F1
#
_entry.id   AF-A0A7K5DJA4-F1
#
_cell.length_a   1.000
_cell.length_b   1.000
_cell.length_c   1.000
_cell.angle_alpha   90.00
_cell.angle_beta   90.00
_cell.angle_gamma   90.00
#
_symmetry.space_group_name_H-M   'P 1'
#
loop_
_entity.id
_entity.type
_entity.pdbx_description
1 polymer ?
#
loop_
_entity_poly.entity_id
_entity_poly.type
_entity_poly.pdbx_seq_one_letter_code
_entity_poly.pdbx_strand_id
1 'polypeptide(L)'
;MPSRKYADGEVVMGRWPGSVLYYEVQVTSYDDVAHLYTVKYKDGTELALKESDIRSQSSFKHRKSQSSSSSPSRRSTSRSRSRSPGRPGRGRRRSSSQSREHKDDKKKTIQETSLALPAVLILFKLSENNTKRYNGEPENTEKNDTSCIILEQKLKPDLEVKHFEQYSLRSRKDEKKKEEMYSEKKIFTTVKTIEKAPSKTKELEFGGRIGTFMLIFLLPATVFYLLLMCKQDDPSLMNFPPLPALESLWEAKVFGIFLLWFFLQALFYLLPIGKVVEGLPLSNGKKLQYRINGFYAFIFTAAAIGILLYFQFELHYLYDHFMQFAVSAAAFSLALSIFLYVRSLKAPEEELAPGGNSGYFIYDFFTGHELNPRIGSFDLKYFCELRPGLIGWVVINLAMLLAEMKIHNLSMPSLSMILVNSFQLLYVVDALWNEEAVLTTMDITHDGFGFMLAFGDLVWVPFVYSLQAFYLVGHPTVISWPVAAAITIVNCIGYYIFRSANSQKNNFRRNPSDPKLANLKFIPTATGKGLLITGWWGFVRHPNYLGDIIMALAWSLPCGFNHILPYFYVIYFICLLVHREARDEHHCKQKYGLAWERYCQRVPYRIFPYIY
;
A
#
# COMPACT_ATOMS: atom_id res chain seq x y z
N MET A 1 39.67 32.37 42.48
CA MET A 1 38.33 31.84 42.15
C MET A 1 38.32 31.50 40.67
N PRO A 2 37.70 30.39 40.24
CA PRO A 2 37.49 30.11 38.81
C PRO A 2 36.60 31.20 38.21
N SER A 3 36.95 31.69 37.03
CA SER A 3 36.19 32.78 36.37
C SER A 3 34.95 32.22 35.68
N ARG A 4 33.80 32.33 36.35
CA ARG A 4 32.48 32.07 35.74
C ARG A 4 32.33 32.89 34.46
N LYS A 5 31.94 32.24 33.36
CA LYS A 5 32.05 32.76 31.99
C LYS A 5 30.74 33.26 31.37
N TYR A 6 29.61 32.72 31.84
CA TYR A 6 28.27 33.10 31.41
C TYR A 6 27.40 33.37 32.64
N ALA A 7 26.62 34.45 32.61
CA ALA A 7 25.81 34.91 33.75
C ALA A 7 24.47 34.17 33.87
N ASP A 8 23.81 34.23 35.03
CA ASP A 8 22.45 33.72 35.18
C ASP A 8 21.47 34.59 34.37
N GLY A 9 20.54 33.94 33.68
CA GLY A 9 19.63 34.57 32.73
C GLY A 9 20.23 34.85 31.34
N GLU A 10 21.53 34.63 31.11
CA GLU A 10 22.17 34.87 29.82
C GLU A 10 21.70 33.86 28.75
N VAL A 11 21.43 34.33 27.53
CA VAL A 11 21.03 33.49 26.40
C VAL A 11 22.27 33.11 25.57
N VAL A 12 22.59 31.81 25.59
CA VAL A 12 23.80 31.21 25.01
C VAL A 12 23.43 30.09 24.03
N MET A 13 24.40 29.60 23.27
CA MET A 13 24.24 28.44 22.40
C MET A 13 24.70 27.17 23.12
N GLY A 14 23.76 26.35 23.58
CA GLY A 14 24.02 25.07 24.25
C GLY A 14 23.91 23.89 23.29
N ARG A 15 24.82 22.93 23.40
CA ARG A 15 24.83 21.71 22.58
C ARG A 15 23.86 20.66 23.11
N TRP A 16 23.08 20.04 22.23
CA TRP A 16 22.18 18.95 22.61
C TRP A 16 22.94 17.64 22.91
N PRO A 17 22.64 16.92 24.01
CA PRO A 17 23.27 15.64 24.35
C PRO A 17 23.18 14.60 23.22
N GLY A 18 24.30 13.94 22.90
CA GLY A 18 24.38 12.97 21.80
C GLY A 18 24.36 13.58 20.39
N SER A 19 24.29 14.91 20.25
CA SER A 19 24.28 15.61 18.97
C SER A 19 25.57 16.39 18.71
N VAL A 20 25.68 16.97 17.51
CA VAL A 20 26.69 17.99 17.12
C VAL A 20 26.04 19.38 17.02
N LEU A 21 24.70 19.45 17.11
CA LEU A 21 23.92 20.69 16.97
C LEU A 21 23.87 21.50 18.28
N TYR A 22 23.85 22.82 18.12
CA TYR A 22 23.70 23.81 19.18
C TYR A 22 22.38 24.56 19.02
N TYR A 23 21.72 24.88 20.13
CA TYR A 23 20.44 25.57 20.20
C TYR A 23 20.51 26.75 21.18
N GLU A 24 19.62 27.73 21.03
CA GLU A 24 19.52 28.83 21.99
C GLU A 24 18.91 28.33 23.31
N VAL A 25 19.66 28.52 24.39
CA VAL A 25 19.30 28.15 25.76
C VAL A 25 19.56 29.31 26.72
N GLN A 26 18.85 29.36 27.83
CA GLN A 26 19.08 30.33 28.90
C GLN A 26 19.82 29.67 30.07
N VAL A 27 20.90 30.28 30.56
CA VAL A 27 21.59 29.81 31.78
C VAL A 27 20.70 30.09 32.99
N THR A 28 20.52 29.09 33.86
CA THR A 28 19.63 29.16 35.05
C THR A 28 20.39 29.02 36.36
N SER A 29 21.50 28.28 36.38
CA SER A 29 22.44 28.21 37.48
C SER A 29 23.82 27.71 37.01
N TYR A 30 24.83 27.87 37.85
CA TYR A 30 26.16 27.27 37.69
C TYR A 30 26.56 26.57 38.98
N ASP A 31 27.05 25.32 38.87
CA ASP A 31 27.57 24.54 39.98
C ASP A 31 29.10 24.67 40.01
N ASP A 32 29.61 25.44 40.98
CA ASP A 32 31.04 25.67 41.22
C ASP A 32 31.82 24.38 41.57
N VAL A 33 31.15 23.34 42.07
CA VAL A 33 31.75 22.06 42.49
C VAL A 33 31.79 21.06 41.33
N ALA A 34 30.75 21.03 40.48
CA ALA A 34 30.69 20.15 39.31
C ALA A 34 31.26 20.78 38.01
N HIS A 35 31.46 22.10 37.98
CA HIS A 35 31.77 22.90 36.79
C HIS A 35 30.74 22.70 35.65
N LEU A 36 29.47 22.62 36.01
CA LEU A 36 28.33 22.46 35.10
C LEU A 36 27.42 23.69 35.15
N TYR A 37 26.95 24.13 33.98
CA TYR A 37 25.91 25.14 33.85
C TYR A 37 24.57 24.42 33.65
N THR A 38 23.57 24.71 34.48
CA THR A 38 22.18 24.31 34.21
C THR A 38 21.60 25.28 33.18
N VAL A 39 21.14 24.76 32.05
CA VAL A 39 20.56 25.55 30.97
C VAL A 39 19.15 25.09 30.63
N LYS A 40 18.29 26.05 30.30
CA LYS A 40 16.89 25.84 29.92
C LYS A 40 16.68 26.07 28.42
N TYR A 41 16.11 25.08 27.75
CA TYR A 41 15.76 25.12 26.34
C TYR A 41 14.38 25.78 26.13
N LYS A 42 14.10 26.24 24.91
CA LYS A 42 12.84 26.94 24.57
C LYS A 42 11.58 26.08 24.68
N ASP A 43 11.73 24.76 24.76
CA ASP A 43 10.65 23.79 25.03
C ASP A 43 10.38 23.60 26.54
N GLY A 44 11.19 24.23 27.41
CA GLY A 44 11.11 24.11 28.87
C GLY A 44 12.07 23.08 29.48
N THR A 45 12.78 22.28 28.67
CA THR A 45 13.72 21.26 29.16
C THR A 45 14.91 21.88 29.87
N GLU A 46 15.27 21.38 31.05
CA GLU A 46 16.46 21.80 31.80
C GLU A 46 17.53 20.71 31.78
N LEU A 47 18.77 21.07 31.45
CA LEU A 47 19.90 20.14 31.33
C LEU A 47 21.19 20.76 31.87
N ALA A 48 22.02 19.95 32.52
CA ALA A 48 23.37 20.34 32.93
C ALA A 48 24.38 20.13 31.78
N LEU A 49 25.03 21.20 31.33
CA LEU A 49 26.06 21.18 30.29
C LEU A 49 27.43 21.60 30.84
N LYS A 50 28.50 21.04 30.26
CA LYS A 50 29.88 21.49 30.49
C LYS A 50 30.15 22.78 29.72
N GLU A 51 31.09 23.59 30.20
CA GLU A 51 31.49 24.82 29.49
C GLU A 51 31.97 24.55 28.05
N SER A 52 32.59 23.39 27.80
CA SER A 52 33.00 22.93 26.45
C SER A 52 31.87 22.87 25.43
N ASP A 53 30.64 22.70 25.90
CA ASP A 53 29.44 22.46 25.13
C ASP A 53 28.50 23.69 25.14
N ILE A 54 28.99 24.83 25.63
CA ILE A 54 28.30 26.14 25.61
C ILE A 54 29.16 27.19 24.88
N ARG A 55 28.54 27.91 23.94
CA ARG A 55 29.18 28.97 23.14
C ARG A 55 28.38 30.26 23.18
N SER A 56 29.04 31.41 23.08
CA SER A 56 28.37 32.70 22.98
C SER A 56 27.55 32.80 21.68
N GLN A 57 26.39 33.48 21.73
CA GLN A 57 25.57 33.72 20.54
C GLN A 57 26.34 34.54 19.47
N SER A 58 27.32 35.35 19.89
CA SER A 58 28.21 36.10 18.98
C SER A 58 29.08 35.20 18.10
N SER A 59 29.44 33.99 18.55
CA SER A 59 30.27 33.05 17.77
C SER A 59 29.55 32.43 16.56
N PHE A 60 28.22 32.54 16.49
CA PHE A 60 27.39 32.08 15.37
C PHE A 60 26.88 33.22 14.47
N LYS A 61 27.08 34.49 14.85
CA LYS A 61 26.71 35.64 14.02
C LYS A 61 27.82 35.92 13.00
N HIS A 62 27.64 35.43 11.77
CA HIS A 62 28.52 35.75 10.64
C HIS A 62 28.77 37.26 10.54
N ARG A 63 30.04 37.67 10.44
CA ARG A 63 30.42 39.04 10.06
C ARG A 63 29.77 39.38 8.71
N LYS A 64 28.83 40.34 8.69
CA LYS A 64 28.47 41.05 7.46
C LYS A 64 29.68 41.87 7.02
N SER A 65 30.39 41.41 6.01
CA SER A 65 31.42 42.21 5.34
C SER A 65 30.76 43.38 4.61
N GLN A 66 31.14 44.61 4.98
CA GLN A 66 30.84 45.78 4.16
C GLN A 66 31.67 45.70 2.87
N SER A 67 31.01 45.70 1.72
CA SER A 67 31.66 45.60 0.41
C SER A 67 32.16 46.96 -0.08
N SER A 68 33.27 47.44 0.45
CA SER A 68 34.00 48.59 -0.10
C SER A 68 34.71 48.19 -1.40
N SER A 69 34.05 48.39 -2.54
CA SER A 69 34.56 47.97 -3.85
C SER A 69 35.60 48.94 -4.42
N SER A 70 36.88 48.68 -4.18
CA SER A 70 38.01 49.37 -4.81
C SER A 70 38.79 48.43 -5.73
N SER A 71 38.42 48.36 -7.01
CA SER A 71 39.08 47.51 -8.02
C SER A 71 40.09 48.31 -8.86
N PRO A 72 41.39 47.98 -8.85
CA PRO A 72 42.37 48.52 -9.80
C PRO A 72 42.09 48.02 -11.22
N SER A 73 42.48 48.80 -12.22
CA SER A 73 42.12 48.56 -13.62
C SER A 73 43.11 47.67 -14.39
N ARG A 74 42.58 46.87 -15.34
CA ARG A 74 43.07 46.59 -16.73
C ARG A 74 42.45 45.28 -17.25
N ARG A 75 42.24 45.03 -18.55
CA ARG A 75 42.00 45.88 -19.74
C ARG A 75 41.74 44.93 -20.95
N SER A 76 40.51 44.77 -21.42
CA SER A 76 40.24 44.13 -22.71
C SER A 76 39.03 44.76 -23.42
N THR A 77 39.13 44.85 -24.75
CA THR A 77 38.33 45.72 -25.62
C THR A 77 36.93 45.19 -25.93
N SER A 78 35.95 46.11 -26.00
CA SER A 78 34.61 45.86 -26.51
C SER A 78 34.49 46.13 -28.03
N ARG A 79 33.56 45.43 -28.69
CA ARG A 79 32.82 45.78 -29.94
C ARG A 79 32.00 44.56 -30.40
N SER A 80 30.86 44.64 -31.11
CA SER A 80 29.65 45.48 -30.94
C SER A 80 28.62 45.12 -32.03
N ARG A 81 27.37 44.82 -31.64
CA ARG A 81 26.10 45.00 -32.41
C ARG A 81 25.88 44.26 -33.76
N SER A 82 24.79 43.47 -33.75
CA SER A 82 23.58 43.55 -34.62
C SER A 82 23.50 43.01 -36.07
N ARG A 83 22.43 42.21 -36.26
CA ARG A 83 21.48 42.10 -37.41
C ARG A 83 21.92 41.40 -38.72
N SER A 84 20.94 40.69 -39.29
CA SER A 84 20.88 39.89 -40.54
C SER A 84 20.71 40.77 -41.81
N PRO A 85 20.53 40.25 -43.06
CA PRO A 85 20.42 38.86 -43.56
C PRO A 85 21.24 38.53 -44.85
N GLY A 86 21.11 37.31 -45.43
CA GLY A 86 21.60 37.01 -46.80
C GLY A 86 21.59 35.54 -47.28
N ARG A 87 21.44 35.33 -48.60
CA ARG A 87 21.49 34.07 -49.42
C ARG A 87 22.18 34.45 -50.77
N PRO A 88 22.52 33.55 -51.72
CA PRO A 88 22.88 32.11 -51.66
C PRO A 88 24.08 31.69 -52.59
N GLY A 89 24.51 30.41 -52.56
CA GLY A 89 24.62 29.61 -53.81
C GLY A 89 25.96 29.03 -54.32
N ARG A 90 25.84 27.82 -54.94
CA ARG A 90 26.77 27.06 -55.83
C ARG A 90 28.04 26.42 -55.20
N GLY A 91 28.43 25.17 -55.56
CA GLY A 91 27.73 24.12 -56.33
C GLY A 91 28.62 23.00 -56.95
N ARG A 92 27.99 21.99 -57.60
CA ARG A 92 28.56 20.81 -58.33
C ARG A 92 29.20 19.71 -57.45
N ARG A 93 29.20 18.40 -57.78
CA ARG A 93 28.68 17.53 -58.90
C ARG A 93 28.27 16.15 -58.28
N ARG A 94 27.23 15.43 -58.74
CA ARG A 94 27.24 14.24 -59.66
C ARG A 94 28.39 13.22 -59.43
N SER A 95 28.22 11.89 -59.48
CA SER A 95 27.22 11.06 -60.24
C SER A 95 26.92 9.65 -59.63
N SER A 96 26.05 8.88 -60.31
CA SER A 96 25.76 7.43 -60.19
C SER A 96 26.85 6.55 -60.88
N SER A 97 26.79 5.22 -61.09
CA SER A 97 25.74 4.16 -60.99
C SER A 97 26.32 2.71 -61.09
N GLN A 98 25.58 1.71 -60.60
CA GLN A 98 25.44 0.28 -61.04
C GLN A 98 26.60 -0.58 -61.64
N SER A 99 26.83 -1.75 -61.02
CA SER A 99 26.92 -3.12 -61.63
C SER A 99 26.83 -4.18 -60.48
N ARG A 100 26.16 -5.35 -60.57
CA ARG A 100 26.20 -6.53 -61.48
C ARG A 100 27.47 -7.41 -61.31
N GLU A 101 27.43 -8.75 -61.20
CA GLU A 101 26.29 -9.72 -61.22
C GLU A 101 26.70 -11.14 -60.69
N HIS A 102 25.71 -12.05 -60.58
CA HIS A 102 25.79 -13.53 -60.38
C HIS A 102 26.18 -14.09 -58.99
N LYS A 103 25.74 -15.31 -58.59
CA LYS A 103 25.11 -16.42 -59.36
C LYS A 103 24.06 -17.23 -58.57
N ASP A 104 23.12 -17.83 -59.28
CA ASP A 104 22.09 -18.79 -58.83
C ASP A 104 22.71 -20.18 -58.47
N ASP A 105 22.03 -21.26 -58.02
CA ASP A 105 20.65 -21.71 -58.35
C ASP A 105 20.19 -22.94 -57.50
N LYS A 106 18.86 -23.17 -57.39
CA LYS A 106 18.14 -24.43 -56.98
C LYS A 106 18.40 -25.01 -55.54
N LYS A 107 17.51 -25.82 -54.91
CA LYS A 107 16.20 -26.39 -55.30
C LYS A 107 15.27 -26.63 -54.06
N LYS A 108 13.97 -26.88 -54.30
CA LYS A 108 12.98 -27.46 -53.34
C LYS A 108 13.09 -29.02 -53.31
N THR A 109 12.36 -29.85 -52.54
CA THR A 109 11.00 -29.78 -51.94
C THR A 109 10.76 -30.99 -51.00
N ILE A 110 9.83 -30.90 -50.01
CA ILE A 110 9.07 -32.02 -49.34
C ILE A 110 9.96 -32.99 -48.49
N GLN A 111 9.61 -33.43 -47.27
CA GLN A 111 8.41 -34.16 -46.83
C GLN A 111 8.16 -34.06 -45.29
N GLU A 112 6.95 -34.41 -44.84
CA GLU A 112 6.58 -34.54 -43.42
C GLU A 112 6.99 -35.91 -42.83
N THR A 113 7.47 -35.93 -41.58
CA THR A 113 7.11 -37.01 -40.62
C THR A 113 7.29 -36.53 -39.17
N SER A 114 6.51 -37.11 -38.26
CA SER A 114 6.64 -36.94 -36.82
C SER A 114 7.83 -37.73 -36.25
N LEU A 115 8.43 -37.21 -35.16
CA LEU A 115 8.88 -37.99 -34.00
C LEU A 115 9.29 -37.05 -32.84
N ALA A 116 9.23 -37.56 -31.62
CA ALA A 116 9.54 -36.82 -30.38
C ALA A 116 10.89 -37.22 -29.79
N LEU A 117 11.29 -36.55 -28.69
CA LEU A 117 12.37 -36.80 -27.70
C LEU A 117 13.33 -35.60 -27.54
N PRO A 118 14.00 -35.42 -26.38
CA PRO A 118 13.61 -35.81 -25.02
C PRO A 118 13.66 -34.64 -24.02
N ALA A 119 13.16 -34.84 -22.80
CA ALA A 119 13.38 -33.90 -21.70
C ALA A 119 14.82 -34.01 -21.15
N VAL A 120 15.45 -32.87 -20.86
CA VAL A 120 16.72 -32.80 -20.12
C VAL A 120 16.47 -32.07 -18.79
N LEU A 121 16.33 -32.83 -17.71
CA LEU A 121 16.40 -32.27 -16.36
C LEU A 121 17.86 -31.89 -16.07
N ILE A 122 18.07 -30.66 -15.58
CA ILE A 122 19.27 -30.34 -14.80
C ILE A 122 18.81 -30.09 -13.36
N LEU A 123 19.16 -31.03 -12.49
CA LEU A 123 18.71 -31.09 -11.10
C LEU A 123 19.89 -30.67 -10.19
N PHE A 124 19.72 -29.58 -9.44
CA PHE A 124 20.61 -29.25 -8.32
C PHE A 124 19.91 -29.50 -6.99
N LYS A 125 20.68 -30.02 -6.03
CA LYS A 125 20.16 -30.75 -4.86
C LYS A 125 19.60 -29.86 -3.76
N LEU A 126 18.64 -30.39 -3.01
CA LEU A 126 18.36 -29.96 -1.64
C LEU A 126 19.60 -30.17 -0.75
N SER A 127 19.69 -29.38 0.32
CA SER A 127 20.69 -29.56 1.39
C SER A 127 20.07 -29.32 2.76
N GLU A 128 19.29 -30.28 3.25
CA GLU A 128 18.96 -30.40 4.67
C GLU A 128 19.64 -31.64 5.25
N ASN A 129 20.37 -31.47 6.35
CA ASN A 129 20.40 -32.38 7.50
C ASN A 129 21.38 -31.91 8.58
N ASN A 130 20.88 -31.75 9.81
CA ASN A 130 21.44 -32.42 10.99
C ASN A 130 20.60 -32.13 12.25
N THR A 131 19.42 -32.74 12.33
CA THR A 131 18.80 -33.04 13.62
C THR A 131 19.34 -34.36 14.15
N LYS A 132 19.72 -34.43 15.43
CA LYS A 132 19.93 -35.71 16.12
C LYS A 132 18.63 -36.14 16.79
N ARG A 133 18.30 -37.43 16.60
CA ARG A 133 17.08 -38.09 17.12
C ARG A 133 17.07 -38.15 18.65
N TYR A 134 15.88 -38.20 19.24
CA TYR A 134 15.42 -39.43 19.89
C TYR A 134 13.88 -39.54 19.82
N ASN A 135 13.35 -40.76 19.93
CA ASN A 135 11.92 -41.06 19.85
C ASN A 135 11.32 -41.30 21.24
N GLY A 136 10.01 -41.09 21.39
CA GLY A 136 9.22 -41.53 22.54
C GLY A 136 7.80 -40.95 22.49
N GLU A 137 6.80 -41.78 22.24
CA GLU A 137 5.36 -41.44 22.39
C GLU A 137 4.84 -41.92 23.78
N PRO A 138 3.61 -41.57 24.20
CA PRO A 138 3.37 -41.15 25.58
C PRO A 138 2.76 -42.23 26.49
N GLU A 139 2.82 -41.98 27.79
CA GLU A 139 1.88 -42.57 28.75
C GLU A 139 1.51 -41.57 29.87
N ASN A 140 0.46 -41.89 30.63
CA ASN A 140 -0.21 -40.96 31.54
C ASN A 140 0.38 -40.96 32.98
N THR A 141 -0.08 -39.99 33.80
CA THR A 141 -0.62 -40.18 35.16
C THR A 141 -0.04 -39.23 36.24
N GLU A 142 -0.96 -38.43 36.81
CA GLU A 142 -1.00 -37.81 38.14
C GLU A 142 0.06 -36.83 38.70
N LYS A 143 -0.48 -36.06 39.65
CA LYS A 143 0.07 -35.01 40.53
C LYS A 143 1.26 -35.48 41.38
N ASN A 144 2.11 -34.54 41.77
CA ASN A 144 2.08 -33.99 43.15
C ASN A 144 3.08 -32.83 43.34
N ASP A 145 2.84 -32.01 44.35
CA ASP A 145 3.78 -31.00 44.86
C ASP A 145 4.96 -31.65 45.60
N THR A 146 6.11 -30.95 45.70
CA THR A 146 6.77 -30.54 46.98
C THR A 146 8.20 -30.01 46.73
N SER A 147 8.68 -29.13 47.61
CA SER A 147 9.95 -28.40 47.55
C SER A 147 11.16 -29.06 48.24
N CYS A 148 12.38 -28.79 47.73
CA CYS A 148 13.64 -28.51 48.47
C CYS A 148 14.71 -28.04 47.46
N ILE A 149 15.52 -26.97 47.62
CA ILE A 149 16.42 -26.46 48.70
C ILE A 149 17.88 -26.95 48.56
N ILE A 150 18.72 -26.01 48.06
CA ILE A 150 20.14 -25.73 48.40
C ILE A 150 21.21 -26.83 48.28
N LEU A 151 22.20 -26.62 47.41
CA LEU A 151 23.62 -26.40 47.82
C LEU A 151 24.48 -25.76 46.72
N GLU A 152 25.40 -24.86 47.10
CA GLU A 152 26.48 -24.37 46.22
C GLU A 152 27.70 -25.30 46.30
N GLN A 153 28.50 -25.37 45.22
CA GLN A 153 29.94 -25.59 45.39
C GLN A 153 30.76 -24.82 44.34
N LYS A 154 31.82 -24.16 44.81
CA LYS A 154 32.71 -23.31 44.01
C LYS A 154 33.81 -24.14 43.36
N LEU A 155 34.20 -23.77 42.15
CA LEU A 155 35.55 -24.07 41.65
C LEU A 155 36.12 -22.88 40.89
N LYS A 156 37.39 -22.58 41.18
CA LYS A 156 38.26 -21.67 40.43
C LYS A 156 39.38 -22.52 39.82
N PRO A 157 40.04 -22.05 38.76
CA PRO A 157 41.47 -21.82 38.96
C PRO A 157 41.97 -20.46 38.45
N ASP A 158 43.10 -20.06 39.01
CA ASP A 158 43.99 -18.98 38.52
C ASP A 158 44.96 -19.57 37.45
N LEU A 159 45.95 -18.91 36.83
CA LEU A 159 46.62 -17.60 36.90
C LEU A 159 47.13 -17.32 35.44
N GLU A 160 47.33 -16.11 34.92
CA GLU A 160 48.52 -15.24 35.06
C GLU A 160 48.27 -13.83 34.47
N VAL A 161 49.14 -12.86 34.80
CA VAL A 161 48.86 -11.42 34.67
C VAL A 161 50.07 -10.64 34.15
N LYS A 162 49.83 -9.59 33.33
CA LYS A 162 50.69 -8.39 33.25
C LYS A 162 49.86 -7.09 33.31
N HIS A 163 50.13 -6.29 34.35
CA HIS A 163 49.62 -4.92 34.61
C HIS A 163 50.38 -3.86 33.74
N PHE A 164 50.17 -2.53 33.78
CA PHE A 164 49.52 -1.55 34.69
C PHE A 164 48.82 -0.43 33.88
N GLU A 165 47.96 0.48 34.37
CA GLU A 165 47.33 0.80 35.68
C GLU A 165 45.76 0.84 35.52
N GLN A 166 44.83 1.11 36.45
CA GLN A 166 44.77 1.79 37.78
C GLN A 166 44.80 3.36 37.73
N TYR A 167 44.31 4.16 38.70
CA TYR A 167 43.27 3.98 39.74
C TYR A 167 42.12 5.01 39.49
N SER A 168 40.82 4.69 39.54
CA SER A 168 39.93 4.27 40.66
C SER A 168 39.48 5.38 41.62
N LEU A 169 38.17 5.47 41.86
CA LEU A 169 37.55 5.98 43.09
C LEU A 169 36.23 5.23 43.37
N ARG A 170 35.87 5.07 44.65
CA ARG A 170 34.68 4.32 45.12
C ARG A 170 33.94 5.19 46.14
N SER A 171 32.62 5.34 46.05
CA SER A 171 31.87 6.05 47.09
C SER A 171 30.46 5.51 47.33
N ARG A 172 30.20 5.35 48.64
CA ARG A 172 29.05 4.79 49.36
C ARG A 172 27.73 5.55 49.06
N LYS A 173 26.96 5.13 48.04
CA LYS A 173 25.62 5.71 47.77
C LYS A 173 24.54 4.77 47.18
N ASP A 174 24.82 3.47 47.04
CA ASP A 174 24.00 2.55 46.22
C ASP A 174 22.72 1.98 46.88
N GLU A 175 22.48 2.27 48.17
CA GLU A 175 21.28 1.77 48.88
C GLU A 175 20.05 2.64 48.59
N LYS A 176 20.14 3.98 48.70
CA LYS A 176 19.02 4.89 48.38
C LYS A 176 18.51 4.75 46.94
N LYS A 177 19.42 4.47 45.98
CA LYS A 177 19.06 4.26 44.58
C LYS A 177 18.10 3.09 44.35
N LYS A 178 18.03 2.09 45.25
CA LYS A 178 17.08 0.97 45.10
C LYS A 178 15.66 1.36 45.51
N GLU A 179 15.51 2.21 46.53
CA GLU A 179 14.20 2.73 46.95
C GLU A 179 13.66 3.75 45.95
N GLU A 180 14.51 4.68 45.51
CA GLU A 180 14.19 5.66 44.48
C GLU A 180 13.76 4.96 43.18
N MET A 181 14.50 3.95 42.71
CA MET A 181 14.13 3.17 41.51
C MET A 181 12.81 2.38 41.69
N TYR A 182 12.45 1.95 42.91
CA TYR A 182 11.15 1.31 43.15
C TYR A 182 9.99 2.32 43.18
N SER A 183 10.25 3.54 43.66
CA SER A 183 9.30 4.65 43.64
C SER A 183 9.08 5.17 42.21
N GLU A 184 10.15 5.44 41.46
CA GLU A 184 10.09 5.80 40.04
C GLU A 184 9.37 4.74 39.22
N LYS A 185 9.62 3.43 39.47
CA LYS A 185 8.92 2.37 38.74
C LYS A 185 7.42 2.33 39.04
N LYS A 186 7.00 2.66 40.27
CA LYS A 186 5.57 2.91 40.57
C LYS A 186 5.05 4.15 39.86
N ILE A 187 5.76 5.27 39.89
CA ILE A 187 5.37 6.52 39.22
C ILE A 187 5.23 6.32 37.71
N PHE A 188 6.17 5.61 37.06
CA PHE A 188 6.10 5.29 35.62
C PHE A 188 4.96 4.31 35.27
N THR A 189 4.55 3.47 36.22
CA THR A 189 3.34 2.63 36.10
C THR A 189 2.05 3.41 36.42
N THR A 190 2.17 4.62 37.00
CA THR A 190 1.06 5.50 37.39
C THR A 190 0.97 6.77 36.53
N VAL A 191 1.82 6.91 35.50
CA VAL A 191 1.51 7.76 34.34
C VAL A 191 0.38 7.06 33.61
N LYS A 192 -0.86 7.31 34.05
CA LYS A 192 -2.05 6.96 33.27
C LYS A 192 -1.84 7.51 31.86
N THR A 193 -1.92 6.64 30.86
CA THR A 193 -2.19 7.07 29.49
C THR A 193 -3.38 8.01 29.56
N ILE A 194 -3.20 9.28 29.17
CA ILE A 194 -4.34 10.16 29.01
C ILE A 194 -5.10 9.59 27.83
N GLU A 195 -6.20 8.89 28.13
CA GLU A 195 -7.17 8.40 27.16
C GLU A 195 -7.77 9.62 26.46
N LYS A 196 -7.10 10.02 25.40
CA LYS A 196 -7.44 11.19 24.61
C LYS A 196 -8.62 10.81 23.74
N ALA A 197 -9.81 10.85 24.35
CA ALA A 197 -11.09 10.50 23.73
C ALA A 197 -11.14 11.03 22.30
N PRO A 198 -11.52 10.19 21.32
CA PRO A 198 -11.34 10.49 19.90
C PRO A 198 -12.09 11.77 19.54
N SER A 199 -11.33 12.83 19.28
CA SER A 199 -11.89 14.15 19.00
C SER A 199 -12.73 14.08 17.73
N LYS A 200 -14.05 14.33 17.86
CA LYS A 200 -15.03 14.26 16.77
C LYS A 200 -14.51 14.85 15.46
N THR A 201 -14.76 14.16 14.37
CA THR A 201 -14.21 14.42 13.04
C THR A 201 -14.58 15.84 12.58
N LYS A 202 -13.58 16.72 12.44
CA LYS A 202 -13.77 18.13 12.05
C LYS A 202 -13.67 18.39 10.55
N GLU A 203 -12.84 17.63 9.86
CA GLU A 203 -12.65 17.70 8.42
C GLU A 203 -13.50 16.58 7.79
N LEU A 204 -14.46 16.95 6.93
CA LEU A 204 -15.34 15.98 6.27
C LEU A 204 -14.86 15.73 4.84
N GLU A 205 -14.71 14.46 4.48
CA GLU A 205 -14.26 14.02 3.17
C GLU A 205 -15.44 13.86 2.19
N PHE A 206 -15.17 13.42 0.95
CA PHE A 206 -16.21 13.07 -0.04
C PHE A 206 -17.28 14.16 -0.31
N GLY A 207 -16.91 15.44 -0.20
CA GLY A 207 -17.85 16.56 -0.36
C GLY A 207 -18.75 16.82 0.86
N GLY A 208 -18.41 16.25 2.01
CA GLY A 208 -19.16 16.38 3.26
C GLY A 208 -20.58 15.79 3.14
N ARG A 209 -21.49 16.27 4.00
CA ARG A 209 -22.83 15.68 4.18
C ARG A 209 -23.67 15.62 2.89
N ILE A 210 -23.51 16.60 1.99
CA ILE A 210 -24.24 16.66 0.72
C ILE A 210 -23.60 15.70 -0.29
N GLY A 211 -22.26 15.68 -0.36
CA GLY A 211 -21.53 14.76 -1.23
C GLY A 211 -21.79 13.29 -0.86
N THR A 212 -21.68 12.91 0.43
CA THR A 212 -21.96 11.54 0.86
C THR A 212 -23.43 11.14 0.64
N PHE A 213 -24.39 12.04 0.89
CA PHE A 213 -25.80 11.80 0.58
C PHE A 213 -26.01 11.51 -0.92
N MET A 214 -25.44 12.32 -1.81
CA MET A 214 -25.54 12.11 -3.25
C MET A 214 -24.84 10.82 -3.70
N LEU A 215 -23.69 10.49 -3.12
CA LEU A 215 -22.92 9.28 -3.45
C LEU A 215 -23.67 7.98 -3.11
N ILE A 216 -24.50 7.96 -2.05
CA ILE A 216 -25.34 6.79 -1.70
C ILE A 216 -26.26 6.38 -2.85
N PHE A 217 -26.78 7.34 -3.63
CA PHE A 217 -27.65 7.08 -4.77
C PHE A 217 -26.89 7.02 -6.10
N LEU A 218 -25.88 7.88 -6.27
CA LEU A 218 -25.09 7.98 -7.51
C LEU A 218 -24.24 6.75 -7.77
N LEU A 219 -23.69 6.09 -6.74
CA LEU A 219 -22.89 4.88 -6.92
C LEU A 219 -23.73 3.70 -7.46
N PRO A 220 -24.87 3.30 -6.85
CA PRO A 220 -25.79 2.33 -7.45
C PRO A 220 -26.29 2.72 -8.85
N ALA A 221 -26.66 3.99 -9.06
CA ALA A 221 -27.15 4.46 -10.36
C ALA A 221 -26.08 4.37 -11.45
N THR A 222 -24.81 4.61 -11.11
CA THR A 222 -23.68 4.49 -12.04
C THR A 222 -23.42 3.03 -12.42
N VAL A 223 -23.38 2.10 -11.46
CA VAL A 223 -23.23 0.67 -11.76
C VAL A 223 -24.37 0.20 -12.66
N PHE A 224 -25.62 0.55 -12.32
CA PHE A 224 -26.80 0.17 -13.09
C PHE A 224 -26.77 0.74 -14.52
N TYR A 225 -26.41 2.01 -14.69
CA TYR A 225 -26.26 2.64 -16.00
C TYR A 225 -25.19 1.96 -16.86
N LEU A 226 -24.00 1.67 -16.30
CA LEU A 226 -22.91 1.01 -17.02
C LEU A 226 -23.30 -0.41 -17.49
N LEU A 227 -24.03 -1.17 -16.66
CA LEU A 227 -24.52 -2.50 -17.01
C LEU A 227 -25.62 -2.46 -18.08
N LEU A 228 -26.50 -1.46 -18.05
CA LEU A 228 -27.49 -1.25 -19.11
C LEU A 228 -26.83 -0.85 -20.44
N MET A 229 -25.85 0.06 -20.40
CA MET A 229 -25.07 0.45 -21.59
C MET A 229 -24.42 -0.76 -22.24
N CYS A 230 -23.69 -1.60 -21.48
CA CYS A 230 -23.00 -2.79 -22.03
C CYS A 230 -23.95 -3.83 -22.66
N LYS A 231 -25.26 -3.80 -22.36
CA LYS A 231 -26.26 -4.72 -22.91
C LYS A 231 -26.92 -4.21 -24.20
N GLN A 232 -26.62 -2.98 -24.65
CA GLN A 232 -27.14 -2.44 -25.91
C GLN A 232 -26.26 -2.84 -27.12
N ASP A 233 -26.89 -2.95 -28.29
CA ASP A 233 -26.24 -3.16 -29.59
C ASP A 233 -25.40 -1.95 -30.04
N ASP A 234 -25.69 -0.76 -29.50
CA ASP A 234 -24.84 0.44 -29.62
C ASP A 234 -24.64 1.06 -28.21
N PRO A 235 -23.55 0.73 -27.50
CA PRO A 235 -23.21 1.24 -26.18
C PRO A 235 -22.61 2.66 -26.23
N SER A 236 -23.18 3.53 -27.06
CA SER A 236 -22.79 4.94 -27.19
C SER A 236 -23.50 5.82 -26.17
N LEU A 237 -22.75 6.72 -25.51
CA LEU A 237 -23.23 7.58 -24.40
C LEU A 237 -24.43 8.50 -24.74
N MET A 238 -24.79 8.63 -26.01
CA MET A 238 -25.96 9.41 -26.47
C MET A 238 -27.26 8.58 -26.52
N ASN A 239 -27.18 7.25 -26.46
CA ASN A 239 -28.29 6.33 -26.65
C ASN A 239 -28.85 5.84 -25.30
N PHE A 240 -29.64 6.68 -24.62
CA PHE A 240 -30.18 6.35 -23.30
C PHE A 240 -31.03 5.06 -23.34
N PRO A 241 -30.84 4.12 -22.38
CA PRO A 241 -31.46 2.82 -22.43
C PRO A 241 -32.90 2.92 -21.89
N PRO A 242 -33.87 2.15 -22.42
CA PRO A 242 -35.16 2.02 -21.76
C PRO A 242 -34.95 1.38 -20.39
N LEU A 243 -35.51 2.00 -19.33
CA LEU A 243 -35.44 1.44 -17.99
C LEU A 243 -36.23 0.11 -17.96
N PRO A 244 -35.61 -1.01 -17.53
CA PRO A 244 -36.30 -2.29 -17.42
C PRO A 244 -37.36 -2.24 -16.31
N ALA A 245 -38.41 -3.07 -16.44
CA ALA A 245 -39.44 -3.19 -15.42
C ALA A 245 -38.84 -3.69 -14.09
N LEU A 246 -39.27 -3.10 -12.97
CA LEU A 246 -38.72 -3.40 -11.63
C LEU A 246 -38.78 -4.89 -11.27
N GLU A 247 -39.82 -5.59 -11.73
CA GLU A 247 -39.99 -7.04 -11.56
C GLU A 247 -38.88 -7.86 -12.24
N SER A 248 -38.34 -7.39 -13.37
CA SER A 248 -37.23 -8.04 -14.07
C SER A 248 -35.85 -7.80 -13.43
N LEU A 249 -35.77 -6.89 -12.45
CA LEU A 249 -34.53 -6.57 -11.72
C LEU A 249 -34.30 -7.45 -10.48
N TRP A 250 -35.30 -8.24 -10.06
CA TRP A 250 -35.23 -9.01 -8.83
C TRP A 250 -35.71 -10.45 -9.00
N GLU A 251 -34.79 -11.42 -8.88
CA GLU A 251 -35.15 -12.83 -8.73
C GLU A 251 -34.66 -13.38 -7.38
N ALA A 252 -35.58 -13.97 -6.60
CA ALA A 252 -35.26 -14.54 -5.29
C ALA A 252 -34.24 -15.70 -5.35
N LYS A 253 -34.18 -16.44 -6.47
CA LYS A 253 -33.15 -17.48 -6.70
C LYS A 253 -31.75 -16.86 -6.81
N VAL A 254 -31.62 -15.78 -7.59
CA VAL A 254 -30.35 -15.05 -7.78
C VAL A 254 -29.86 -14.47 -6.46
N PHE A 255 -30.75 -13.86 -5.67
CA PHE A 255 -30.44 -13.42 -4.32
C PHE A 255 -30.00 -14.57 -3.40
N GLY A 256 -30.66 -15.73 -3.48
CA GLY A 256 -30.27 -16.94 -2.76
C GLY A 256 -28.88 -17.48 -3.16
N ILE A 257 -28.55 -17.46 -4.45
CA ILE A 257 -27.22 -17.85 -4.97
C ILE A 257 -26.14 -16.86 -4.52
N PHE A 258 -26.44 -15.55 -4.51
CA PHE A 258 -25.53 -14.52 -3.98
C PHE A 258 -25.27 -14.72 -2.48
N LEU A 259 -26.29 -15.01 -1.68
CA LEU A 259 -26.12 -15.34 -0.26
C LEU A 259 -25.30 -16.62 -0.07
N LEU A 260 -25.57 -17.67 -0.84
CA LEU A 260 -24.79 -18.92 -0.82
C LEU A 260 -23.31 -18.65 -1.14
N TRP A 261 -23.02 -17.82 -2.13
CA TRP A 261 -21.65 -17.37 -2.46
C TRP A 261 -20.99 -16.65 -1.28
N PHE A 262 -21.66 -15.66 -0.69
CA PHE A 262 -21.14 -14.88 0.44
C PHE A 262 -20.83 -15.78 1.65
N PHE A 263 -21.75 -16.68 2.01
CA PHE A 263 -21.55 -17.61 3.13
C PHE A 263 -20.55 -18.73 2.83
N LEU A 264 -20.41 -19.19 1.57
CA LEU A 264 -19.35 -20.12 1.17
C LEU A 264 -17.96 -19.49 1.31
N GLN A 265 -17.80 -18.23 0.89
CA GLN A 265 -16.55 -17.49 1.12
C GLN A 265 -16.29 -17.26 2.61
N ALA A 266 -17.33 -16.97 3.41
CA ALA A 266 -17.21 -16.84 4.86
C ALA A 266 -16.77 -18.16 5.54
N LEU A 267 -17.29 -19.29 5.07
CA LEU A 267 -16.84 -20.62 5.51
C LEU A 267 -15.36 -20.86 5.19
N PHE A 268 -14.92 -20.56 3.96
CA PHE A 268 -13.50 -20.67 3.58
C PHE A 268 -12.59 -19.74 4.39
N TYR A 269 -13.04 -18.53 4.71
CA TYR A 269 -12.33 -17.60 5.59
C TYR A 269 -12.20 -18.16 7.02
N LEU A 270 -13.24 -18.82 7.55
CA LEU A 270 -13.26 -19.41 8.89
C LEU A 270 -12.42 -20.70 9.02
N LEU A 271 -12.00 -21.33 7.91
CA LEU A 271 -11.16 -22.53 7.97
C LEU A 271 -9.84 -22.25 8.73
N PRO A 272 -9.40 -23.16 9.62
CA PRO A 272 -8.23 -22.96 10.49
C PRO A 272 -6.87 -23.07 9.77
N ILE A 273 -6.85 -22.80 8.47
CA ILE A 273 -5.70 -22.93 7.55
C ILE A 273 -4.99 -21.58 7.43
N GLY A 274 -3.68 -21.59 7.19
CA GLY A 274 -2.89 -20.37 6.95
C GLY A 274 -2.34 -19.72 8.23
N LYS A 275 -1.33 -18.86 8.03
CA LYS A 275 -0.60 -18.16 9.11
C LYS A 275 -1.45 -17.08 9.76
N VAL A 276 -1.23 -16.83 11.05
CA VAL A 276 -1.80 -15.68 11.76
C VAL A 276 -0.77 -14.55 11.79
N VAL A 277 -1.20 -13.33 11.46
CA VAL A 277 -0.36 -12.13 11.37
C VAL A 277 -1.01 -11.00 12.17
N GLU A 278 -0.20 -10.20 12.84
CA GLU A 278 -0.64 -8.99 13.53
C GLU A 278 -0.82 -7.83 12.55
N GLY A 279 -1.95 -7.14 12.61
CA GLY A 279 -2.14 -5.84 11.95
C GLY A 279 -1.34 -4.71 12.61
N LEU A 280 -1.46 -3.52 12.06
CA LEU A 280 -0.90 -2.31 12.69
C LEU A 280 -1.60 -2.03 14.04
N PRO A 281 -0.90 -1.40 15.01
CA PRO A 281 -1.51 -1.02 16.28
C PRO A 281 -2.58 0.05 16.07
N LEU A 282 -3.74 -0.13 16.72
CA LEU A 282 -4.83 0.83 16.76
C LEU A 282 -4.49 2.01 17.68
N SER A 283 -5.37 3.02 17.74
CA SER A 283 -5.26 4.20 18.63
C SER A 283 -5.06 3.84 20.10
N ASN A 284 -5.60 2.71 20.55
CA ASN A 284 -5.47 2.16 21.90
C ASN A 284 -4.25 1.24 22.10
N GLY A 285 -3.35 1.15 21.11
CA GLY A 285 -2.15 0.30 21.14
C GLY A 285 -2.39 -1.20 20.97
N LYS A 286 -3.64 -1.69 21.02
CA LYS A 286 -3.97 -3.09 20.70
C LYS A 286 -3.59 -3.38 19.25
N LYS A 287 -3.11 -4.60 18.97
CA LYS A 287 -2.99 -5.14 17.61
C LYS A 287 -4.07 -6.19 17.39
N LEU A 288 -4.76 -6.10 16.27
CA LEU A 288 -5.71 -7.13 15.84
C LEU A 288 -4.95 -8.27 15.13
N GLN A 289 -5.36 -9.51 15.38
CA GLN A 289 -4.87 -10.69 14.66
C GLN A 289 -5.75 -10.98 13.44
N TYR A 290 -5.11 -11.42 12.36
CA TYR A 290 -5.73 -11.77 11.08
C TYR A 290 -5.18 -13.10 10.59
N ARG A 291 -6.03 -13.96 10.00
CA ARG A 291 -5.63 -15.24 9.41
C ARG A 291 -5.45 -15.06 7.90
N ILE A 292 -4.24 -15.30 7.41
CA ILE A 292 -3.84 -15.13 6.01
C ILE A 292 -4.17 -16.43 5.27
N ASN A 293 -5.36 -16.50 4.68
CA ASN A 293 -5.87 -17.69 3.97
C ASN A 293 -6.55 -17.40 2.62
N GLY A 294 -6.42 -16.19 2.07
CA GLY A 294 -7.10 -15.78 0.83
C GLY A 294 -6.70 -16.63 -0.38
N PHE A 295 -5.42 -16.96 -0.51
CA PHE A 295 -4.95 -17.86 -1.58
C PHE A 295 -5.49 -19.30 -1.45
N TYR A 296 -5.71 -19.80 -0.23
CA TYR A 296 -6.36 -21.10 -0.02
C TYR A 296 -7.86 -21.05 -0.33
N ALA A 297 -8.56 -19.99 0.10
CA ALA A 297 -9.96 -19.77 -0.25
C ALA A 297 -10.16 -19.68 -1.78
N PHE A 298 -9.23 -19.03 -2.50
CA PHE A 298 -9.20 -19.02 -3.95
C PHE A 298 -9.02 -20.42 -4.55
N ILE A 299 -8.07 -21.23 -4.06
CA ILE A 299 -7.88 -22.62 -4.51
C ILE A 299 -9.15 -23.46 -4.28
N PHE A 300 -9.76 -23.38 -3.10
CA PHE A 300 -11.00 -24.12 -2.82
C PHE A 300 -12.17 -23.65 -3.69
N THR A 301 -12.24 -22.36 -4.00
CA THR A 301 -13.23 -21.80 -4.93
C THR A 301 -13.01 -22.30 -6.36
N ALA A 302 -11.77 -22.27 -6.85
CA ALA A 302 -11.42 -22.76 -8.18
C ALA A 302 -11.66 -24.28 -8.30
N ALA A 303 -11.39 -25.06 -7.24
CA ALA A 303 -11.72 -26.48 -7.19
C ALA A 303 -13.23 -26.73 -7.21
N ALA A 304 -14.02 -25.98 -6.42
CA ALA A 304 -15.48 -26.08 -6.43
C ALA A 304 -16.08 -25.75 -7.80
N ILE A 305 -15.57 -24.73 -8.48
CA ILE A 305 -16.00 -24.35 -9.84
C ILE A 305 -15.55 -25.40 -10.87
N GLY A 306 -14.35 -25.96 -10.75
CA GLY A 306 -13.91 -27.07 -11.58
C GLY A 306 -14.79 -28.32 -11.45
N ILE A 307 -15.28 -28.60 -10.23
CA ILE A 307 -16.24 -29.69 -9.95
C ILE A 307 -17.61 -29.37 -10.57
N LEU A 308 -18.12 -28.14 -10.43
CA LEU A 308 -19.36 -27.70 -11.08
C LEU A 308 -19.29 -27.84 -12.61
N LEU A 309 -18.19 -27.40 -13.22
CA LEU A 309 -17.93 -27.52 -14.66
C LEU A 309 -17.79 -28.99 -15.11
N TYR A 310 -17.17 -29.86 -14.29
CA TYR A 310 -17.12 -31.30 -14.57
C TYR A 310 -18.53 -31.90 -14.62
N PHE A 311 -19.40 -31.54 -13.67
CA PHE A 311 -20.82 -31.91 -13.66
C PHE A 311 -21.72 -31.10 -14.62
N GLN A 312 -21.12 -30.35 -15.57
CA GLN A 312 -21.82 -29.60 -16.62
C GLN A 312 -22.82 -28.54 -16.10
N PHE A 313 -22.56 -27.94 -14.94
CA PHE A 313 -23.36 -26.79 -14.47
C PHE A 313 -23.15 -25.56 -15.37
N GLU A 314 -24.25 -25.00 -15.88
CA GLU A 314 -24.20 -23.82 -16.77
C GLU A 314 -23.87 -22.53 -16.01
N LEU A 315 -22.58 -22.17 -15.93
CA LEU A 315 -22.14 -20.84 -15.47
C LEU A 315 -22.73 -19.68 -16.30
N HIS A 316 -23.27 -19.96 -17.49
CA HIS A 316 -23.98 -19.01 -18.34
C HIS A 316 -25.14 -18.30 -17.63
N TYR A 317 -25.81 -18.97 -16.67
CA TYR A 317 -26.87 -18.36 -15.86
C TYR A 317 -26.43 -17.06 -15.17
N LEU A 318 -25.14 -16.93 -14.82
CA LEU A 318 -24.59 -15.70 -14.24
C LEU A 318 -24.55 -14.53 -15.23
N TYR A 319 -24.32 -14.78 -16.52
CA TYR A 319 -24.37 -13.76 -17.58
C TYR A 319 -25.80 -13.27 -17.81
N ASP A 320 -26.74 -14.20 -17.98
CA ASP A 320 -28.14 -13.89 -18.25
C ASP A 320 -28.77 -13.00 -17.16
N HIS A 321 -28.45 -13.32 -15.90
CA HIS A 321 -28.99 -12.67 -14.70
C HIS A 321 -28.00 -11.67 -14.08
N PHE A 322 -26.94 -11.26 -14.80
CA PHE A 322 -25.82 -10.47 -14.26
C PHE A 322 -26.26 -9.17 -13.57
N MET A 323 -27.23 -8.47 -14.16
CA MET A 323 -27.84 -7.26 -13.58
C MET A 323 -28.63 -7.56 -12.30
N GLN A 324 -29.30 -8.70 -12.19
CA GLN A 324 -30.01 -9.12 -10.97
C GLN A 324 -29.02 -9.54 -9.86
N PHE A 325 -27.85 -10.09 -10.21
CA PHE A 325 -26.76 -10.30 -9.26
C PHE A 325 -26.23 -8.97 -8.72
N ALA A 326 -26.06 -7.95 -9.58
CA ALA A 326 -25.66 -6.60 -9.15
C ALA A 326 -26.71 -5.94 -8.21
N VAL A 327 -28.00 -6.05 -8.54
CA VAL A 327 -29.10 -5.56 -7.68
C VAL A 327 -29.18 -6.33 -6.35
N SER A 328 -28.97 -7.66 -6.39
CA SER A 328 -28.90 -8.51 -5.19
C SER A 328 -27.76 -8.09 -4.25
N ALA A 329 -26.58 -7.83 -4.82
CA ALA A 329 -25.41 -7.36 -4.09
C ALA A 329 -25.59 -5.93 -3.55
N ALA A 330 -26.27 -5.04 -4.29
CA ALA A 330 -26.62 -3.70 -3.85
C ALA A 330 -27.61 -3.71 -2.68
N ALA A 331 -28.65 -4.55 -2.75
CA ALA A 331 -29.60 -4.74 -1.65
C ALA A 331 -28.92 -5.32 -0.40
N PHE A 332 -28.04 -6.32 -0.57
CA PHE A 332 -27.31 -6.92 0.54
C PHE A 332 -26.28 -5.97 1.16
N SER A 333 -25.49 -5.25 0.37
CA SER A 333 -24.51 -4.27 0.89
C SER A 333 -25.20 -3.11 1.62
N LEU A 334 -26.37 -2.65 1.16
CA LEU A 334 -27.21 -1.70 1.90
C LEU A 334 -27.67 -2.27 3.25
N ALA A 335 -28.21 -3.50 3.27
CA ALA A 335 -28.65 -4.16 4.50
C ALA A 335 -27.48 -4.41 5.49
N LEU A 336 -26.32 -4.83 4.98
CA LEU A 336 -25.09 -4.98 5.74
C LEU A 336 -24.65 -3.63 6.35
N SER A 337 -24.71 -2.54 5.58
CA SER A 337 -24.37 -1.19 6.07
C SER A 337 -25.31 -0.71 7.18
N ILE A 338 -26.60 -1.02 7.08
CA ILE A 338 -27.58 -0.74 8.14
C ILE A 338 -27.25 -1.55 9.41
N PHE A 339 -26.96 -2.85 9.27
CA PHE A 339 -26.51 -3.69 10.38
C PHE A 339 -25.24 -3.15 11.06
N LEU A 340 -24.23 -2.78 10.27
CA LEU A 340 -22.96 -2.23 10.74
C LEU A 340 -23.17 -0.91 11.48
N TYR A 341 -24.01 -0.01 10.95
CA TYR A 341 -24.33 1.24 11.64
C TYR A 341 -25.07 0.99 12.97
N VAL A 342 -26.14 0.17 12.97
CA VAL A 342 -26.90 -0.16 14.19
C VAL A 342 -26.03 -0.87 15.24
N ARG A 343 -25.08 -1.71 14.81
CA ARG A 343 -24.06 -2.33 15.66
C ARG A 343 -23.12 -1.28 16.27
N SER A 344 -22.61 -0.36 15.45
CA SER A 344 -21.60 0.64 15.86
C SER A 344 -22.09 1.57 16.98
N LEU A 345 -23.41 1.79 17.10
CA LEU A 345 -24.03 2.53 18.21
C LEU A 345 -23.82 1.87 19.59
N LYS A 346 -23.26 0.65 19.64
CA LYS A 346 -22.89 -0.09 20.85
C LYS A 346 -21.37 -0.35 20.95
N ALA A 347 -20.57 0.14 20.01
CA ALA A 347 -19.11 0.01 20.04
C ALA A 347 -18.50 1.00 21.06
N PRO A 348 -17.37 0.65 21.71
CA PRO A 348 -16.63 1.58 22.57
C PRO A 348 -15.96 2.67 21.72
N GLU A 349 -15.73 3.86 22.30
CA GLU A 349 -15.17 5.00 21.56
C GLU A 349 -13.78 4.68 20.98
N GLU A 350 -12.97 3.84 21.64
CA GLU A 350 -11.64 3.45 21.16
C GLU A 350 -11.61 2.58 19.89
N GLU A 351 -12.77 2.07 19.45
CA GLU A 351 -12.92 1.22 18.25
C GLU A 351 -13.67 1.93 17.10
N LEU A 352 -14.00 3.21 17.29
CA LEU A 352 -14.62 4.07 16.27
C LEU A 352 -13.59 4.55 15.23
N ALA A 353 -14.07 4.74 13.99
CA ALA A 353 -13.26 5.24 12.88
C ALA A 353 -12.97 6.75 13.01
N PRO A 354 -11.71 7.21 12.93
CA PRO A 354 -11.38 8.65 13.02
C PRO A 354 -12.06 9.51 11.93
N GLY A 355 -12.31 8.95 10.75
CA GLY A 355 -13.02 9.60 9.66
C GLY A 355 -14.55 9.50 9.73
N GLY A 356 -15.10 8.68 10.63
CA GLY A 356 -16.54 8.35 10.71
C GLY A 356 -17.21 8.69 12.03
N ASN A 357 -16.62 9.58 12.84
CA ASN A 357 -17.17 10.05 14.12
C ASN A 357 -17.49 11.56 14.03
N SER A 358 -18.27 11.95 13.01
CA SER A 358 -18.64 13.35 12.77
C SER A 358 -19.87 13.80 13.57
N GLY A 359 -20.75 12.86 13.93
CA GLY A 359 -22.04 13.14 14.55
C GLY A 359 -23.17 13.43 13.54
N TYR A 360 -22.98 13.10 12.26
CA TYR A 360 -23.98 13.25 11.20
C TYR A 360 -24.33 11.89 10.61
N PHE A 361 -25.50 11.36 10.98
CA PHE A 361 -26.01 10.04 10.59
C PHE A 361 -25.66 9.60 9.15
N ILE A 362 -25.99 10.42 8.15
CA ILE A 362 -25.79 10.09 6.72
C ILE A 362 -24.30 9.94 6.36
N TYR A 363 -23.44 10.78 6.95
CA TYR A 363 -21.99 10.76 6.70
C TYR A 363 -21.33 9.61 7.46
N ASP A 364 -21.67 9.41 8.75
CA ASP A 364 -21.13 8.33 9.57
C ASP A 364 -21.63 6.94 9.10
N PHE A 365 -22.80 6.87 8.46
CA PHE A 365 -23.30 5.69 7.74
C PHE A 365 -22.53 5.41 6.44
N PHE A 366 -22.21 6.46 5.66
CA PHE A 366 -21.45 6.32 4.42
C PHE A 366 -20.00 5.89 4.67
N THR A 367 -19.30 6.63 5.51
CA THR A 367 -17.87 6.43 5.84
C THR A 367 -17.64 5.26 6.81
N GLY A 368 -18.66 4.88 7.59
CA GLY A 368 -18.59 3.83 8.60
C GLY A 368 -18.13 4.35 9.96
N HIS A 369 -18.91 4.06 11.00
CA HIS A 369 -18.65 4.56 12.35
C HIS A 369 -17.69 3.65 13.15
N GLU A 370 -17.78 2.33 12.96
CA GLU A 370 -16.87 1.33 13.56
C GLU A 370 -15.67 1.06 12.63
N LEU A 371 -14.45 1.05 13.17
CA LEU A 371 -13.23 0.97 12.36
C LEU A 371 -13.03 -0.41 11.73
N ASN A 372 -13.08 -1.49 12.52
CA ASN A 372 -12.85 -2.87 12.09
C ASN A 372 -13.88 -3.82 12.75
N PRO A 373 -15.13 -3.85 12.26
CA PRO A 373 -16.22 -4.59 12.89
C PRO A 373 -16.00 -6.10 12.90
N ARG A 374 -16.10 -6.70 14.10
CA ARG A 374 -15.73 -8.10 14.35
C ARG A 374 -16.82 -8.94 15.00
N ILE A 375 -17.01 -10.15 14.49
CA ILE A 375 -17.84 -11.21 15.08
C ILE A 375 -16.88 -12.31 15.59
N GLY A 376 -16.46 -12.18 16.85
CA GLY A 376 -15.38 -12.99 17.41
C GLY A 376 -14.06 -12.74 16.67
N SER A 377 -13.51 -13.76 16.01
CA SER A 377 -12.31 -13.67 15.16
C SER A 377 -12.58 -13.20 13.73
N PHE A 378 -13.86 -13.14 13.31
CA PHE A 378 -14.25 -12.77 11.95
C PHE A 378 -14.26 -11.25 11.78
N ASP A 379 -13.41 -10.72 10.91
CA ASP A 379 -13.33 -9.29 10.60
C ASP A 379 -14.11 -9.02 9.31
N LEU A 380 -15.27 -8.36 9.44
CA LEU A 380 -16.24 -8.17 8.35
C LEU A 380 -15.66 -7.38 7.17
N LYS A 381 -14.80 -6.40 7.48
CA LYS A 381 -14.20 -5.48 6.53
C LYS A 381 -13.13 -6.17 5.70
N TYR A 382 -12.12 -6.72 6.39
CA TYR A 382 -11.04 -7.49 5.78
C TYR A 382 -11.55 -8.74 5.03
N PHE A 383 -12.67 -9.30 5.47
CA PHE A 383 -13.37 -10.34 4.73
C PHE A 383 -13.92 -9.82 3.39
N CYS A 384 -14.71 -8.74 3.37
CA CYS A 384 -15.37 -8.24 2.17
C CYS A 384 -14.36 -7.78 1.10
N GLU A 385 -13.36 -6.99 1.50
CA GLU A 385 -12.30 -6.43 0.64
C GLU A 385 -11.60 -7.50 -0.20
N LEU A 386 -11.38 -8.71 0.35
CA LEU A 386 -10.56 -9.74 -0.30
C LEU A 386 -11.29 -11.02 -0.72
N ARG A 387 -12.44 -11.36 -0.14
CA ARG A 387 -13.10 -12.66 -0.37
C ARG A 387 -14.25 -12.57 -1.39
N PRO A 388 -15.48 -12.16 -1.04
CA PRO A 388 -16.60 -12.18 -1.98
C PRO A 388 -16.42 -11.23 -3.17
N GLY A 389 -15.71 -10.11 -3.00
CA GLY A 389 -15.41 -9.13 -4.04
C GLY A 389 -14.37 -9.61 -5.05
N LEU A 390 -13.09 -9.63 -4.67
CA LEU A 390 -11.99 -9.97 -5.60
C LEU A 390 -12.06 -11.40 -6.15
N ILE A 391 -12.43 -12.40 -5.34
CA ILE A 391 -12.60 -13.77 -5.86
C ILE A 391 -13.83 -13.80 -6.78
N GLY A 392 -14.90 -13.08 -6.42
CA GLY A 392 -16.14 -12.99 -7.21
C GLY A 392 -15.91 -12.40 -8.60
N TRP A 393 -15.09 -11.35 -8.71
CA TRP A 393 -14.66 -10.76 -9.97
C TRP A 393 -14.01 -11.79 -10.92
N VAL A 394 -13.16 -12.69 -10.41
CA VAL A 394 -12.56 -13.77 -11.23
C VAL A 394 -13.62 -14.78 -11.69
N VAL A 395 -14.57 -15.14 -10.82
CA VAL A 395 -15.67 -16.06 -11.17
C VAL A 395 -16.60 -15.46 -12.22
N ILE A 396 -16.91 -14.17 -12.09
CA ILE A 396 -17.68 -13.39 -13.07
C ILE A 396 -16.96 -13.39 -14.41
N ASN A 397 -15.66 -13.03 -14.45
CA ASN A 397 -14.87 -13.02 -15.67
C ASN A 397 -14.84 -14.39 -16.39
N LEU A 398 -14.67 -15.48 -15.64
CA LEU A 398 -14.73 -16.84 -16.18
C LEU A 398 -16.12 -17.15 -16.78
N ALA A 399 -17.21 -16.72 -16.14
CA ALA A 399 -18.55 -16.86 -16.70
C ALA A 399 -18.75 -16.02 -17.97
N MET A 400 -18.18 -14.81 -18.05
CA MET A 400 -18.18 -13.99 -19.28
C MET A 400 -17.43 -14.68 -20.42
N LEU A 401 -16.26 -15.25 -20.14
CA LEU A 401 -15.45 -16.00 -21.09
C LEU A 401 -16.20 -17.22 -21.65
N LEU A 402 -16.92 -17.95 -20.80
CA LEU A 402 -17.75 -19.08 -21.23
C LEU A 402 -19.04 -18.63 -21.96
N ALA A 403 -19.60 -17.46 -21.61
CA ALA A 403 -20.74 -16.88 -22.30
C ALA A 403 -20.38 -16.42 -23.73
N GLU A 404 -19.21 -15.80 -23.93
CA GLU A 404 -18.68 -15.46 -25.26
C GLU A 404 -18.59 -16.71 -26.15
N MET A 405 -18.00 -17.81 -25.63
CA MET A 405 -17.92 -19.08 -26.36
C MET A 405 -19.31 -19.63 -26.73
N LYS A 406 -20.27 -19.63 -25.80
CA LYS A 406 -21.62 -20.17 -26.03
C LYS A 406 -22.44 -19.33 -27.01
N ILE A 407 -22.36 -18.00 -26.92
CA ILE A 407 -23.12 -17.07 -27.77
C ILE A 407 -22.57 -17.05 -29.20
N HIS A 408 -21.25 -16.90 -29.35
CA HIS A 408 -20.60 -16.82 -30.67
C HIS A 408 -20.24 -18.20 -31.25
N ASN A 409 -20.64 -19.29 -30.58
CA ASN A 409 -20.40 -20.69 -30.98
C ASN A 409 -18.91 -21.00 -31.24
N LEU A 410 -18.02 -20.45 -30.41
CA LEU A 410 -16.57 -20.55 -30.55
C LEU A 410 -16.01 -21.75 -29.78
N SER A 411 -15.12 -22.51 -30.42
CA SER A 411 -14.37 -23.61 -29.78
C SER A 411 -13.23 -23.13 -28.86
N MET A 412 -12.87 -21.85 -28.92
CA MET A 412 -11.89 -21.18 -28.07
C MET A 412 -12.34 -19.72 -27.87
N PRO A 413 -12.16 -19.09 -26.68
CA PRO A 413 -12.51 -17.69 -26.48
C PRO A 413 -11.69 -16.75 -27.38
N SER A 414 -12.15 -15.51 -27.54
CA SER A 414 -11.44 -14.50 -28.31
C SER A 414 -10.10 -14.14 -27.65
N LEU A 415 -9.12 -13.76 -28.48
CA LEU A 415 -7.81 -13.32 -27.97
C LEU A 415 -7.95 -12.12 -27.02
N SER A 416 -8.91 -11.23 -27.28
CA SER A 416 -9.26 -10.10 -26.41
C SER A 416 -9.76 -10.57 -25.05
N MET A 417 -10.73 -11.50 -25.02
CA MET A 417 -11.27 -12.06 -23.78
C MET A 417 -10.20 -12.79 -22.95
N ILE A 418 -9.32 -13.54 -23.60
CA ILE A 418 -8.20 -14.24 -22.97
C ILE A 418 -7.23 -13.25 -22.31
N LEU A 419 -6.90 -12.13 -22.98
CA LEU A 419 -6.03 -11.10 -22.40
C LEU A 419 -6.66 -10.45 -21.17
N VAL A 420 -7.92 -9.99 -21.27
CA VAL A 420 -8.63 -9.35 -20.15
C VAL A 420 -8.71 -10.31 -18.95
N ASN A 421 -9.15 -11.55 -19.17
CA ASN A 421 -9.22 -12.56 -18.12
C ASN A 421 -7.85 -12.82 -17.48
N SER A 422 -6.80 -13.01 -18.30
CA SER A 422 -5.46 -13.34 -17.81
C SER A 422 -4.82 -12.21 -17.00
N PHE A 423 -4.98 -10.95 -17.42
CA PHE A 423 -4.41 -9.82 -16.70
C PHE A 423 -5.14 -9.55 -15.37
N GLN A 424 -6.48 -9.62 -15.37
CA GLN A 424 -7.28 -9.42 -14.16
C GLN A 424 -7.12 -10.58 -13.17
N LEU A 425 -7.04 -11.82 -13.65
CA LEU A 425 -6.69 -13.01 -12.85
C LEU A 425 -5.31 -12.87 -12.20
N LEU A 426 -4.29 -12.45 -12.96
CA LEU A 426 -2.94 -12.22 -12.43
C LEU A 426 -2.94 -11.17 -11.30
N TYR A 427 -3.71 -10.09 -11.46
CA TYR A 427 -3.82 -9.05 -10.44
C TYR A 427 -4.48 -9.57 -9.15
N VAL A 428 -5.59 -10.31 -9.25
CA VAL A 428 -6.26 -10.90 -8.07
C VAL A 428 -5.38 -11.96 -7.40
N VAL A 429 -4.70 -12.81 -8.16
CA VAL A 429 -3.77 -13.81 -7.61
C VAL A 429 -2.59 -13.13 -6.90
N ASP A 430 -2.01 -12.06 -7.47
CA ASP A 430 -0.93 -11.31 -6.83
C ASP A 430 -1.41 -10.57 -5.56
N ALA A 431 -2.65 -10.05 -5.54
CA ALA A 431 -3.25 -9.47 -4.34
C ALA A 431 -3.42 -10.51 -3.22
N LEU A 432 -4.00 -11.68 -3.53
CA LEU A 432 -4.26 -12.76 -2.56
C LEU A 432 -2.96 -13.46 -2.09
N TRP A 433 -1.94 -13.56 -2.94
CA TRP A 433 -0.62 -14.06 -2.55
C TRP A 433 0.12 -13.10 -1.61
N ASN A 434 -0.16 -11.79 -1.72
CA ASN A 434 0.47 -10.74 -0.93
C ASN A 434 -0.48 -10.13 0.11
N GLU A 435 -1.48 -10.89 0.54
CA GLU A 435 -2.57 -10.50 1.46
C GLU A 435 -2.09 -9.76 2.74
N GLU A 436 -0.90 -10.08 3.27
CA GLU A 436 -0.28 -9.35 4.39
C GLU A 436 -0.11 -7.83 4.16
N ALA A 437 0.06 -7.39 2.90
CA ALA A 437 0.25 -5.98 2.56
C ALA A 437 -1.05 -5.17 2.76
N VAL A 438 -2.20 -5.82 2.62
CA VAL A 438 -3.54 -5.24 2.75
C VAL A 438 -3.79 -4.78 4.20
N LEU A 439 -3.26 -5.49 5.19
CA LEU A 439 -3.26 -5.06 6.60
C LEU A 439 -2.49 -3.74 6.89
N THR A 440 -1.88 -3.14 5.86
CA THR A 440 -1.24 -1.82 5.92
C THR A 440 -1.85 -0.78 4.96
N THR A 441 -3.01 -1.08 4.38
CA THR A 441 -3.77 -0.17 3.50
C THR A 441 -4.58 0.85 4.30
N MET A 442 -4.86 2.00 3.68
CA MET A 442 -5.66 3.09 4.25
C MET A 442 -7.06 2.63 4.67
N ASP A 443 -7.67 1.79 3.84
CA ASP A 443 -9.03 1.27 4.02
C ASP A 443 -9.12 0.52 5.35
N ILE A 444 -8.28 -0.51 5.58
CA ILE A 444 -8.16 -1.23 6.87
C ILE A 444 -7.79 -0.31 8.04
N THR A 445 -6.83 0.60 7.87
CA THR A 445 -6.19 1.27 9.03
C THR A 445 -6.81 2.59 9.47
N HIS A 446 -7.57 3.27 8.60
CA HIS A 446 -8.06 4.63 8.83
C HIS A 446 -9.55 4.81 8.51
N ASP A 447 -10.05 4.17 7.46
CA ASP A 447 -11.45 4.31 7.03
C ASP A 447 -12.35 3.37 7.83
N GLY A 448 -13.61 3.76 8.06
CA GLY A 448 -14.59 2.91 8.72
C GLY A 448 -15.21 1.90 7.76
N PHE A 449 -15.85 0.85 8.28
CA PHE A 449 -16.61 -0.08 7.44
C PHE A 449 -18.09 0.34 7.40
N GLY A 450 -18.40 1.25 6.47
CA GLY A 450 -19.75 1.74 6.17
C GLY A 450 -20.18 1.43 4.73
N PHE A 451 -21.21 2.12 4.26
CA PHE A 451 -21.77 1.91 2.92
C PHE A 451 -20.74 2.07 1.79
N MET A 452 -19.80 3.01 1.91
CA MET A 452 -18.76 3.22 0.88
C MET A 452 -17.94 1.95 0.62
N LEU A 453 -17.41 1.31 1.67
CA LEU A 453 -16.62 0.09 1.53
C LEU A 453 -17.50 -1.13 1.27
N ALA A 454 -18.61 -1.30 2.00
CA ALA A 454 -19.50 -2.46 1.80
C ALA A 454 -20.11 -2.52 0.38
N PHE A 455 -20.45 -1.36 -0.22
CA PHE A 455 -20.86 -1.28 -1.62
C PHE A 455 -19.67 -1.38 -2.58
N GLY A 456 -18.52 -0.80 -2.23
CA GLY A 456 -17.28 -0.91 -2.99
C GLY A 456 -16.84 -2.35 -3.21
N ASP A 457 -16.68 -3.10 -2.12
CA ASP A 457 -16.19 -4.48 -2.10
C ASP A 457 -17.17 -5.46 -2.76
N LEU A 458 -18.46 -5.36 -2.42
CA LEU A 458 -19.47 -6.35 -2.80
C LEU A 458 -20.16 -6.04 -4.14
N VAL A 459 -20.08 -4.80 -4.63
CA VAL A 459 -20.78 -4.37 -5.85
C VAL A 459 -19.82 -3.70 -6.84
N TRP A 460 -19.13 -2.64 -6.45
CA TRP A 460 -18.34 -1.86 -7.40
C TRP A 460 -17.18 -2.67 -8.00
N VAL A 461 -16.40 -3.37 -7.17
CA VAL A 461 -15.33 -4.26 -7.63
C VAL A 461 -15.87 -5.35 -8.56
N PRO A 462 -16.75 -6.28 -8.12
CA PRO A 462 -17.15 -7.41 -8.96
C PRO A 462 -17.91 -7.03 -10.24
N PHE A 463 -18.72 -5.96 -10.27
CA PHE A 463 -19.55 -5.62 -11.44
C PHE A 463 -18.99 -4.51 -12.33
N VAL A 464 -18.11 -3.62 -11.83
CA VAL A 464 -17.47 -2.56 -12.66
C VAL A 464 -16.08 -2.99 -13.14
N TYR A 465 -15.34 -3.84 -12.41
CA TYR A 465 -14.00 -4.26 -12.85
C TYR A 465 -14.07 -5.41 -13.87
N SER A 466 -15.22 -6.10 -13.98
CA SER A 466 -15.52 -7.06 -15.05
C SER A 466 -16.11 -6.41 -16.30
N LEU A 467 -16.27 -5.08 -16.34
CA LEU A 467 -17.00 -4.37 -17.41
C LEU A 467 -16.37 -4.63 -18.79
N GLN A 468 -15.04 -4.77 -18.87
CA GLN A 468 -14.33 -5.14 -20.09
C GLN A 468 -14.70 -6.55 -20.59
N ALA A 469 -14.78 -7.52 -19.69
CA ALA A 469 -15.17 -8.88 -20.02
C ALA A 469 -16.66 -8.93 -20.43
N PHE A 470 -17.55 -8.28 -19.69
CA PHE A 470 -18.99 -8.21 -20.01
C PHE A 470 -19.25 -7.52 -21.35
N TYR A 471 -18.56 -6.42 -21.64
CA TYR A 471 -18.61 -5.74 -22.94
C TYR A 471 -18.19 -6.65 -24.10
N LEU A 472 -17.09 -7.40 -23.96
CA LEU A 472 -16.57 -8.28 -25.02
C LEU A 472 -17.53 -9.42 -25.40
N VAL A 473 -18.43 -9.84 -24.51
CA VAL A 473 -19.46 -10.85 -24.84
C VAL A 473 -20.43 -10.32 -25.91
N GLY A 474 -20.88 -9.07 -25.79
CA GLY A 474 -21.75 -8.42 -26.78
C GLY A 474 -20.96 -7.86 -27.99
N HIS A 475 -19.76 -7.35 -27.74
CA HIS A 475 -18.95 -6.56 -28.68
C HIS A 475 -17.58 -7.22 -28.93
N PRO A 476 -17.54 -8.39 -29.61
CA PRO A 476 -16.31 -9.17 -29.79
C PRO A 476 -15.31 -8.43 -30.70
N THR A 477 -14.13 -8.09 -30.16
CA THR A 477 -13.08 -7.38 -30.89
C THR A 477 -12.01 -8.32 -31.43
N VAL A 478 -11.74 -8.26 -32.74
CA VAL A 478 -10.66 -9.03 -33.38
C VAL A 478 -9.35 -8.24 -33.29
N ILE A 479 -8.50 -8.57 -32.31
CA ILE A 479 -7.15 -8.02 -32.19
C ILE A 479 -6.11 -8.91 -32.90
N SER A 480 -5.12 -8.29 -33.54
CA SER A 480 -4.02 -9.00 -34.19
C SER A 480 -2.90 -9.35 -33.20
N TRP A 481 -2.15 -10.42 -33.46
CA TRP A 481 -1.05 -10.87 -32.60
C TRP A 481 -0.01 -9.79 -32.24
N PRO A 482 0.41 -8.87 -33.15
CA PRO A 482 1.29 -7.76 -32.78
C PRO A 482 0.66 -6.77 -31.79
N VAL A 483 -0.65 -6.52 -31.89
CA VAL A 483 -1.38 -5.65 -30.96
C VAL A 483 -1.55 -6.34 -29.61
N ALA A 484 -1.90 -7.63 -29.59
CA ALA A 484 -1.96 -8.44 -28.37
C ALA A 484 -0.61 -8.48 -27.63
N ALA A 485 0.50 -8.63 -28.37
CA ALA A 485 1.85 -8.57 -27.81
C ALA A 485 2.18 -7.17 -27.24
N ALA A 486 1.83 -6.09 -27.95
CA ALA A 486 2.04 -4.73 -27.47
C ALA A 486 1.26 -4.44 -26.17
N ILE A 487 -0.03 -4.82 -26.10
CA ILE A 487 -0.86 -4.69 -24.89
C ILE A 487 -0.25 -5.51 -23.74
N THR A 488 0.20 -6.73 -24.01
CA THR A 488 0.87 -7.59 -23.01
C THR A 488 2.15 -6.95 -22.47
N ILE A 489 2.95 -6.31 -23.32
CA ILE A 489 4.15 -5.56 -22.90
C ILE A 489 3.75 -4.39 -21.98
N VAL A 490 2.70 -3.63 -22.29
CA VAL A 490 2.20 -2.55 -21.43
C VAL A 490 1.75 -3.09 -20.07
N ASN A 491 0.97 -4.18 -20.02
CA ASN A 491 0.56 -4.80 -18.76
C ASN A 491 1.77 -5.27 -17.93
N CYS A 492 2.75 -5.92 -18.56
CA CYS A 492 3.99 -6.37 -17.91
C CYS A 492 4.83 -5.20 -17.36
N ILE A 493 4.88 -4.05 -18.05
CA ILE A 493 5.55 -2.84 -17.54
C ILE A 493 4.81 -2.28 -16.32
N GLY A 494 3.48 -2.14 -16.38
CA GLY A 494 2.67 -1.67 -15.24
C GLY A 494 2.81 -2.57 -14.02
N TYR A 495 2.68 -3.88 -14.22
CA TYR A 495 2.87 -4.90 -13.19
C TYR A 495 4.29 -4.87 -12.59
N TYR A 496 5.33 -4.77 -13.42
CA TYR A 496 6.71 -4.67 -12.93
C TYR A 496 6.93 -3.44 -12.05
N ILE A 497 6.43 -2.27 -12.46
CA ILE A 497 6.51 -1.03 -11.67
C ILE A 497 5.76 -1.21 -10.35
N PHE A 498 4.50 -1.63 -10.38
CA PHE A 498 3.67 -1.86 -9.19
C PHE A 498 4.31 -2.84 -8.20
N ARG A 499 4.64 -4.04 -8.67
CA ARG A 499 5.13 -5.16 -7.86
C ARG A 499 6.53 -4.89 -7.32
N SER A 500 7.44 -4.30 -8.11
CA SER A 500 8.78 -3.98 -7.62
C SER A 500 8.81 -2.78 -6.67
N ALA A 501 7.97 -1.75 -6.89
CA ALA A 501 7.83 -0.62 -5.96
C ALA A 501 7.25 -1.03 -4.61
N ASN A 502 6.19 -1.85 -4.61
CA ASN A 502 5.61 -2.40 -3.38
C ASN A 502 6.59 -3.35 -2.66
N SER A 503 7.33 -4.19 -3.39
CA SER A 503 8.35 -5.06 -2.80
C SER A 503 9.50 -4.25 -2.17
N GLN A 504 9.95 -3.17 -2.81
CA GLN A 504 10.95 -2.25 -2.26
C GLN A 504 10.49 -1.59 -0.96
N LYS A 505 9.25 -1.10 -0.91
CA LYS A 505 8.61 -0.55 0.30
C LYS A 505 8.52 -1.59 1.41
N ASN A 506 8.06 -2.80 1.10
CA ASN A 506 7.80 -3.84 2.08
C ASN A 506 9.09 -4.44 2.66
N ASN A 507 10.11 -4.67 1.83
CA ASN A 507 11.41 -5.15 2.28
C ASN A 507 12.10 -4.10 3.18
N PHE A 508 12.08 -2.82 2.79
CA PHE A 508 12.61 -1.73 3.62
C PHE A 508 11.88 -1.59 4.96
N ARG A 509 10.54 -1.74 4.98
CA ARG A 509 9.75 -1.75 6.23
C ARG A 509 10.02 -2.97 7.12
N ARG A 510 10.48 -4.10 6.56
CA ARG A 510 10.83 -5.34 7.30
C ARG A 510 12.26 -5.31 7.84
N ASN A 511 13.24 -4.91 7.03
CA ASN A 511 14.63 -4.78 7.42
C ASN A 511 15.31 -3.61 6.68
N PRO A 512 15.40 -2.41 7.29
CA PRO A 512 16.12 -1.28 6.72
C PRO A 512 17.62 -1.52 6.47
N SER A 513 18.20 -2.53 7.12
CA SER A 513 19.63 -2.86 7.12
C SER A 513 19.99 -4.02 6.18
N ASP A 514 19.08 -4.49 5.33
CA ASP A 514 19.38 -5.52 4.31
C ASP A 514 20.44 -4.98 3.31
N PRO A 515 21.58 -5.68 3.08
CA PRO A 515 22.58 -5.29 2.09
C PRO A 515 22.02 -5.05 0.68
N LYS A 516 20.93 -5.73 0.29
CA LYS A 516 20.22 -5.49 -1.00
C LYS A 516 19.57 -4.11 -1.09
N LEU A 517 19.35 -3.47 0.05
CA LEU A 517 18.77 -2.13 0.19
C LEU A 517 19.80 -1.07 0.54
N ALA A 518 21.09 -1.40 0.70
CA ALA A 518 22.15 -0.46 1.10
C ALA A 518 22.34 0.73 0.13
N ASN A 519 21.94 0.57 -1.14
CA ASN A 519 21.92 1.65 -2.13
C ASN A 519 20.77 2.65 -1.92
N LEU A 520 19.81 2.36 -1.04
CA LEU A 520 18.64 3.20 -0.78
C LEU A 520 18.91 4.22 0.33
N LYS A 521 18.72 5.49 0.01
CA LYS A 521 18.78 6.60 0.96
C LYS A 521 17.36 6.90 1.45
N PHE A 522 17.24 7.29 2.71
CA PHE A 522 15.98 7.68 3.32
C PHE A 522 16.13 8.91 4.21
N ILE A 523 15.03 9.64 4.39
CA ILE A 523 14.92 10.70 5.40
C ILE A 523 14.43 10.05 6.71
N PRO A 524 15.17 10.15 7.83
CA PRO A 524 14.68 9.70 9.13
C PRO A 524 13.57 10.63 9.65
N THR A 525 12.53 10.04 10.22
CA THR A 525 11.39 10.76 10.83
C THR A 525 11.38 10.61 12.35
N ALA A 526 10.69 11.53 13.04
CA ALA A 526 10.54 11.48 14.49
C ALA A 526 9.80 10.22 14.99
N THR A 527 9.04 9.51 14.14
CA THR A 527 8.36 8.26 14.50
C THR A 527 9.25 7.01 14.36
N GLY A 528 10.58 7.18 14.29
CA GLY A 528 11.55 6.08 14.14
C GLY A 528 11.51 5.35 12.79
N LYS A 529 10.81 5.88 11.79
CA LYS A 529 10.68 5.27 10.44
C LYS A 529 11.37 6.13 9.37
N GLY A 530 11.85 5.51 8.30
CA GLY A 530 12.44 6.21 7.16
C GLY A 530 11.46 6.46 6.01
N LEU A 531 11.62 7.58 5.30
CA LEU A 531 10.98 7.86 4.00
C LEU A 531 12.01 7.68 2.88
N LEU A 532 11.80 6.71 1.99
CA LEU A 532 12.72 6.38 0.89
C LEU A 532 12.81 7.52 -0.14
N ILE A 533 14.01 7.99 -0.49
CA ILE A 533 14.26 9.06 -1.47
C ILE A 533 15.03 8.59 -2.71
N THR A 534 15.02 7.28 -2.97
CA THR A 534 15.79 6.61 -4.04
C THR A 534 15.08 5.33 -4.48
N GLY A 535 15.36 4.86 -5.69
CA GLY A 535 14.55 3.83 -6.33
C GLY A 535 13.23 4.42 -6.81
N TRP A 536 12.17 3.62 -6.85
CA TRP A 536 10.86 4.05 -7.35
C TRP A 536 10.28 5.23 -6.55
N TRP A 537 10.39 5.13 -5.22
CA TRP A 537 9.98 6.16 -4.25
C TRP A 537 10.88 7.42 -4.27
N GLY A 538 11.98 7.40 -5.04
CA GLY A 538 12.81 8.58 -5.34
C GLY A 538 12.50 9.24 -6.68
N PHE A 539 11.66 8.62 -7.51
CA PHE A 539 11.31 9.10 -8.86
C PHE A 539 9.95 9.79 -8.88
N VAL A 540 8.95 9.16 -8.26
CA VAL A 540 7.62 9.71 -7.95
C VAL A 540 7.23 9.28 -6.54
N ARG A 541 6.30 9.98 -5.87
CA ARG A 541 5.90 9.64 -4.50
C ARG A 541 5.01 8.40 -4.41
N HIS A 542 4.21 8.11 -5.45
CA HIS A 542 3.30 6.96 -5.51
C HIS A 542 3.53 6.10 -6.78
N PRO A 543 4.71 5.46 -6.91
CA PRO A 543 5.07 4.66 -8.07
C PRO A 543 4.18 3.43 -8.28
N ASN A 544 3.59 2.89 -7.21
CA ASN A 544 2.63 1.79 -7.33
C ASN A 544 1.35 2.25 -8.06
N TYR A 545 0.82 3.45 -7.76
CA TYR A 545 -0.37 3.97 -8.44
C TYR A 545 -0.12 4.21 -9.94
N LEU A 546 1.11 4.60 -10.31
CA LEU A 546 1.50 4.69 -11.73
C LEU A 546 1.47 3.30 -12.41
N GLY A 547 1.97 2.26 -11.74
CA GLY A 547 1.89 0.88 -12.23
C GLY A 547 0.44 0.35 -12.34
N ASP A 548 -0.38 0.65 -11.33
CA ASP A 548 -1.82 0.35 -11.29
C ASP A 548 -2.57 0.97 -12.48
N ILE A 549 -2.32 2.26 -12.79
CA ILE A 549 -2.95 2.96 -13.93
C ILE A 549 -2.50 2.36 -15.28
N ILE A 550 -1.24 1.97 -15.42
CA ILE A 550 -0.73 1.33 -16.64
C ILE A 550 -1.37 -0.06 -16.86
N MET A 551 -1.59 -0.84 -15.79
CA MET A 551 -2.34 -2.10 -15.86
C MET A 551 -3.81 -1.85 -16.23
N ALA A 552 -4.49 -0.91 -15.58
CA ALA A 552 -5.88 -0.56 -15.87
C ALA A 552 -6.13 -0.18 -17.34
N LEU A 553 -5.19 0.58 -17.93
CA LEU A 553 -5.20 0.88 -19.36
C LEU A 553 -5.02 -0.40 -20.20
N ALA A 554 -4.06 -1.25 -19.87
CA ALA A 554 -3.80 -2.50 -20.58
C ALA A 554 -4.95 -3.52 -20.51
N TRP A 555 -5.80 -3.47 -19.47
CA TRP A 555 -7.01 -4.29 -19.39
C TRP A 555 -8.14 -3.76 -20.29
N SER A 556 -8.11 -2.47 -20.63
CA SER A 556 -9.16 -1.80 -21.41
C SER A 556 -8.86 -1.80 -22.92
N LEU A 557 -7.57 -1.73 -23.31
CA LEU A 557 -7.12 -1.76 -24.71
C LEU A 557 -7.62 -2.96 -25.56
N PRO A 558 -7.81 -4.19 -25.05
CA PRO A 558 -8.39 -5.29 -25.82
C PRO A 558 -9.81 -5.01 -26.34
N CYS A 559 -10.55 -4.11 -25.69
CA CYS A 559 -11.92 -3.75 -26.07
C CYS A 559 -12.01 -2.81 -27.29
N GLY A 560 -10.86 -2.52 -27.95
CA GLY A 560 -10.80 -1.64 -29.12
C GLY A 560 -11.02 -0.16 -28.75
N PHE A 561 -11.36 0.66 -29.75
CA PHE A 561 -11.55 2.11 -29.59
C PHE A 561 -12.94 2.60 -30.05
N ASN A 562 -13.86 1.68 -30.33
CA ASN A 562 -15.19 2.00 -30.89
C ASN A 562 -16.07 2.74 -29.88
N HIS A 563 -16.04 2.30 -28.61
CA HIS A 563 -16.84 2.87 -27.54
C HIS A 563 -15.96 3.22 -26.33
N ILE A 564 -16.30 4.31 -25.65
CA ILE A 564 -15.57 4.80 -24.47
C ILE A 564 -15.89 4.00 -23.19
N LEU A 565 -16.96 3.20 -23.21
CA LEU A 565 -17.49 2.50 -22.03
C LEU A 565 -16.47 1.59 -21.30
N PRO A 566 -15.63 0.76 -21.98
CA PRO A 566 -14.57 0.00 -21.30
C PRO A 566 -13.50 0.89 -20.65
N TYR A 567 -13.27 2.10 -21.19
CA TYR A 567 -12.31 3.07 -20.66
C TYR A 567 -12.85 3.87 -19.47
N PHE A 568 -14.16 3.78 -19.15
CA PHE A 568 -14.70 4.31 -17.91
C PHE A 568 -13.89 3.83 -16.70
N TYR A 569 -13.50 2.55 -16.69
CA TYR A 569 -12.66 1.97 -15.65
C TYR A 569 -11.35 2.75 -15.45
N VAL A 570 -10.63 3.08 -16.53
CA VAL A 570 -9.36 3.82 -16.47
C VAL A 570 -9.57 5.24 -15.95
N ILE A 571 -10.64 5.91 -16.41
CA ILE A 571 -10.97 7.28 -16.00
C ILE A 571 -11.33 7.32 -14.50
N TYR A 572 -12.24 6.44 -14.07
CA TYR A 572 -12.61 6.24 -12.67
C TYR A 572 -11.38 5.96 -11.79
N PHE A 573 -10.52 5.05 -12.21
CA PHE A 573 -9.40 4.58 -11.40
C PHE A 573 -8.30 5.64 -11.27
N ILE A 574 -8.07 6.46 -12.30
CA ILE A 574 -7.23 7.67 -12.20
C ILE A 574 -7.83 8.66 -11.18
N CYS A 575 -9.12 8.96 -11.25
CA CYS A 575 -9.79 9.84 -10.29
C CYS A 575 -9.72 9.30 -8.84
N LEU A 576 -9.94 8.00 -8.66
CA LEU A 576 -9.82 7.31 -7.37
C LEU A 576 -8.39 7.45 -6.80
N LEU A 577 -7.37 7.16 -7.62
CA LEU A 577 -5.97 7.16 -7.18
C LEU A 577 -5.43 8.57 -6.92
N VAL A 578 -5.89 9.59 -7.65
CA VAL A 578 -5.60 11.00 -7.36
C VAL A 578 -6.26 11.45 -6.05
N HIS A 579 -7.53 11.08 -5.79
CA HIS A 579 -8.18 11.36 -4.51
C HIS A 579 -7.48 10.66 -3.35
N ARG A 580 -7.09 9.39 -3.52
CA ARG A 580 -6.38 8.57 -2.53
C ARG A 580 -4.97 9.08 -2.24
N GLU A 581 -4.25 9.56 -3.25
CA GLU A 581 -2.95 10.22 -3.09
C GLU A 581 -3.07 11.53 -2.30
N ALA A 582 -4.08 12.36 -2.59
CA ALA A 582 -4.32 13.59 -1.83
C ALA A 582 -4.62 13.33 -0.34
N ARG A 583 -5.29 12.22 0.00
CA ARG A 583 -5.51 11.77 1.39
C ARG A 583 -4.21 11.29 2.05
N ASP A 584 -3.42 10.46 1.37
CA ASP A 584 -2.16 9.93 1.94
C ASP A 584 -1.11 11.04 2.12
N GLU A 585 -1.07 12.04 1.22
CA GLU A 585 -0.34 13.30 1.39
C GLU A 585 -0.73 14.02 2.69
N HIS A 586 -2.03 14.20 2.94
CA HIS A 586 -2.52 14.89 4.14
C HIS A 586 -2.15 14.13 5.42
N HIS A 587 -2.38 12.82 5.46
CA HIS A 587 -2.01 11.98 6.59
C HIS A 587 -0.49 11.93 6.81
N CYS A 588 0.31 11.81 5.74
CA CYS A 588 1.77 11.83 5.84
C CYS A 588 2.30 13.20 6.28
N LYS A 589 1.68 14.30 5.85
CA LYS A 589 2.00 15.64 6.35
C LYS A 589 1.68 15.79 7.84
N GLN A 590 0.49 15.38 8.29
CA GLN A 590 0.14 15.38 9.72
C GLN A 590 1.12 14.54 10.56
N LYS A 591 1.55 13.39 10.04
CA LYS A 591 2.33 12.36 10.76
C LYS A 591 3.84 12.62 10.81
N TYR A 592 4.41 13.19 9.75
CA TYR A 592 5.87 13.39 9.64
C TYR A 592 6.28 14.87 9.55
N GLY A 593 5.34 15.81 9.37
CA GLY A 593 5.56 17.26 9.39
C GLY A 593 6.71 17.72 8.48
N LEU A 594 7.69 18.41 9.05
CA LEU A 594 8.88 18.91 8.33
C LEU A 594 9.69 17.82 7.60
N ALA A 595 9.58 16.55 8.00
CA ALA A 595 10.22 15.45 7.28
C ALA A 595 9.46 15.07 6.00
N TRP A 596 8.14 15.24 5.98
CA TRP A 596 7.33 15.12 4.75
C TRP A 596 7.60 16.28 3.80
N GLU A 597 7.67 17.52 4.29
CA GLU A 597 7.93 18.68 3.43
C GLU A 597 9.31 18.59 2.74
N ARG A 598 10.33 18.09 3.43
CA ARG A 598 11.64 17.74 2.83
C ARG A 598 11.57 16.59 1.83
N TYR A 599 10.67 15.63 2.03
CA TYR A 599 10.44 14.53 1.08
C TYR A 599 9.80 15.05 -0.22
N CYS A 600 8.72 15.84 -0.13
CA CYS A 600 8.08 16.48 -1.28
C CYS A 600 9.03 17.42 -2.05
N GLN A 601 9.91 18.14 -1.34
CA GLN A 601 10.97 18.93 -1.98
C GLN A 601 12.00 18.08 -2.74
N ARG A 602 12.25 16.84 -2.31
CA ARG A 602 13.24 15.94 -2.94
C ARG A 602 12.67 15.13 -4.10
N VAL A 603 11.39 14.76 -4.00
CA VAL A 603 10.62 13.94 -4.95
C VAL A 603 9.33 14.71 -5.29
N PRO A 604 9.38 15.67 -6.24
CA PRO A 604 8.30 16.65 -6.45
C PRO A 604 7.06 16.07 -7.13
N TYR A 605 7.20 15.00 -7.90
CA TYR A 605 6.11 14.35 -8.64
C TYR A 605 5.34 13.36 -7.78
N ARG A 606 4.01 13.37 -7.88
CA ARG A 606 3.07 12.55 -7.12
C ARG A 606 2.92 11.16 -7.75
N ILE A 607 2.43 11.11 -8.99
CA ILE A 607 2.08 9.89 -9.73
C ILE A 607 2.71 9.92 -11.13
N PHE A 608 2.55 11.02 -11.87
CA PHE A 608 2.98 11.13 -13.26
C PHE A 608 4.27 11.95 -13.34
N PRO A 609 5.43 11.31 -13.62
CA PRO A 609 6.71 12.02 -13.62
C PRO A 609 6.70 13.15 -14.65
N TYR A 610 7.21 14.32 -14.26
CA TYR A 610 7.22 15.55 -15.07
C TYR A 610 5.84 16.16 -15.39
N ILE A 611 4.73 15.64 -14.83
CA ILE A 611 3.36 16.12 -15.07
C ILE A 611 2.61 16.43 -13.76
N TYR A 612 2.58 15.47 -12.82
CA TYR A 612 1.83 15.54 -11.56
C TYR A 612 2.53 14.75 -10.45
#